data_AF-A0A3A9A152-F1
#
_entry.id   AF-A0A3A9A152-F1
#
_cell.length_a   1.000
_cell.length_b   1.000
_cell.length_c   1.000
_cell.angle_alpha   90.00
_cell.angle_beta   90.00
_cell.angle_gamma   90.00
#
_symmetry.space_group_name_H-M   'P 1'
#
loop_
_entity.id
_entity.type
_entity.pdbx_description
1 polymer ?
#
loop_
_entity_poly.entity_id
_entity_poly.type
_entity_poly.pdbx_seq_one_letter_code
_entity_poly.pdbx_strand_id
1 'polypeptide(L)'
;MKLTDSDNDKKWDEREEQREGILQKAVTTRVLLGIIAVLLIFILVLLTIVVSSRKNRQEETDSDLQQTITDYAKEQQEMEEQVLSEEEKKPAVEQTVPEETEEEEEEEPVSADNEKTAIVVDVEDENDEAYTKEFILKEAYPYFADNKQDAIWDLAHLKRYVKLSKGLEGTGDYYYQGDVDGEGKPHGKGLAIYEKNSYYFGDWSHGVRSGKGTWFRFYINQKNKNNAMGVYMSHIYSGDWADNLPNGEGAEHYDVDISKLTSTKGRMLQNVVGPFKNGLYNGDMYANTVDYIGTVQEWDGIAQEGVFTLWRDMSAIGECSVWRNKDDHSLCLDIDKSENKNQGIRELLK
;
A
#
# COMPACT_ATOMS: atom_id res chain seq x y z
N MET A 1 52.39 39.81 72.60
CA MET A 1 51.80 38.96 71.55
C MET A 1 50.33 38.77 71.89
N LYS A 2 49.44 39.50 71.21
CA LYS A 2 48.00 39.25 71.24
C LYS A 2 47.53 39.34 69.79
N LEU A 3 47.62 38.20 69.11
CA LEU A 3 46.85 37.93 67.91
C LEU A 3 45.40 37.80 68.39
N THR A 4 44.54 38.71 67.96
CA THR A 4 43.14 38.75 68.34
C THR A 4 42.36 37.71 67.53
N ASP A 5 41.46 36.98 68.20
CA ASP A 5 40.60 35.90 67.68
C ASP A 5 39.81 36.24 66.40
N SER A 6 39.69 37.53 66.04
CA SER A 6 38.92 38.00 64.88
C SER A 6 39.40 37.53 63.50
N ASP A 7 40.67 37.14 63.35
CA ASP A 7 41.21 36.72 62.04
C ASP A 7 41.04 35.21 61.77
N ASN A 8 40.79 34.42 62.81
CA ASN A 8 40.57 32.98 62.66
C ASN A 8 39.13 32.72 62.24
N ASP A 9 38.15 33.36 62.91
CA ASP A 9 36.71 33.16 62.66
C ASP A 9 36.30 33.52 61.22
N LYS A 10 36.80 34.64 60.68
CA LYS A 10 36.55 35.02 59.27
C LYS A 10 37.06 33.98 58.27
N LYS A 11 38.16 33.31 58.58
CA LYS A 11 38.78 32.29 57.71
C LYS A 11 38.11 30.92 57.84
N TRP A 12 37.29 30.72 58.86
CA TRP A 12 36.42 29.54 59.01
C TRP A 12 35.10 29.78 58.27
N ASP A 13 34.47 30.94 58.45
CA ASP A 13 33.24 31.33 57.74
C ASP A 13 33.41 31.35 56.22
N GLU A 14 34.50 31.94 55.69
CA GLU A 14 34.77 31.95 54.24
C GLU A 14 35.02 30.54 53.67
N ARG A 15 35.50 29.59 54.48
CA ARG A 15 35.75 28.19 54.07
C ARG A 15 34.52 27.31 54.15
N GLU A 16 33.61 27.57 55.09
CA GLU A 16 32.30 26.92 55.14
C GLU A 16 31.39 27.43 54.03
N GLU A 17 31.33 28.74 53.77
CA GLU A 17 30.58 29.29 52.63
C GLU A 17 31.10 28.77 51.27
N GLN A 18 32.42 28.64 51.10
CA GLN A 18 32.99 28.01 49.90
C GLN A 18 32.67 26.52 49.78
N ARG A 19 32.67 25.77 50.89
CA ARG A 19 32.34 24.33 50.89
C ARG A 19 30.85 24.09 50.65
N GLU A 20 29.98 24.88 51.27
CA GLU A 20 28.54 24.83 51.05
C GLU A 20 28.20 25.21 49.61
N GLY A 21 28.82 26.26 49.05
CA GLY A 21 28.62 26.65 47.65
C GLY A 21 29.09 25.62 46.61
N ILE A 22 30.14 24.83 46.90
CA ILE A 22 30.61 23.74 46.02
C ILE A 22 29.69 22.50 46.14
N LEU A 23 29.24 22.16 47.35
CA LEU A 23 28.30 21.06 47.58
C LEU A 23 26.93 21.36 46.96
N GLN A 24 26.42 22.58 47.10
CA GLN A 24 25.17 23.01 46.46
C GLN A 24 25.27 22.92 44.93
N LYS A 25 26.37 23.40 44.33
CA LYS A 25 26.59 23.32 42.87
C LYS A 25 26.72 21.87 42.37
N ALA A 26 27.35 20.99 43.14
CA ALA A 26 27.47 19.57 42.79
C ALA A 26 26.12 18.83 42.89
N VAL A 27 25.31 19.15 43.90
CA VAL A 27 23.96 18.58 44.07
C VAL A 27 23.01 19.08 42.99
N THR A 28 23.00 20.40 42.69
CA THR A 28 22.15 20.95 41.63
C THR A 28 22.51 20.40 40.25
N THR A 29 23.80 20.17 39.97
CA THR A 29 24.24 19.58 38.68
C THR A 29 23.79 18.13 38.53
N ARG A 30 23.82 17.33 39.60
CA ARG A 30 23.33 15.93 39.58
C ARG A 30 21.81 15.84 39.44
N VAL A 31 21.08 16.74 40.09
CA VAL A 31 19.61 16.84 39.93
C VAL A 31 19.24 17.29 38.52
N LEU A 32 19.95 18.28 37.95
CA LEU A 32 19.71 18.75 36.58
C LEU A 32 19.98 17.65 35.54
N LEU A 33 21.06 16.88 35.68
CA LEU A 33 21.35 15.73 34.81
C LEU A 33 20.29 14.63 34.92
N GLY A 34 19.77 14.37 36.14
CA GLY A 34 18.66 13.45 36.36
C GLY A 34 17.37 13.91 35.65
N ILE A 35 17.04 15.20 35.74
CA ILE A 35 15.87 15.79 35.05
C ILE A 35 16.04 15.71 33.53
N ILE A 36 17.23 15.99 32.99
CA ILE A 36 17.50 15.87 31.55
C ILE A 36 17.36 14.42 31.08
N ALA A 37 17.86 13.44 31.85
CA ALA A 37 17.72 12.03 31.51
C ALA A 37 16.24 11.59 31.50
N VAL A 38 15.44 12.05 32.46
CA VAL A 38 13.99 11.79 32.50
C VAL A 38 13.28 12.46 31.31
N LEU A 39 13.61 13.70 30.98
CA LEU A 39 13.05 14.39 29.80
C LEU A 39 13.41 13.70 28.49
N LEU A 40 14.63 13.18 28.35
CA LEU A 40 15.03 12.39 27.18
C LEU A 40 14.25 11.08 27.07
N ILE A 41 13.98 10.41 28.19
CA ILE A 41 13.13 9.21 28.21
C ILE A 41 11.69 9.57 27.81
N PHE A 42 11.14 10.67 28.31
CA PHE A 42 9.80 11.14 27.89
C PHE A 42 9.75 11.48 26.41
N ILE A 43 10.79 12.13 25.86
CA ILE A 43 10.87 12.41 24.42
C ILE A 43 10.93 11.11 23.62
N LEU A 44 11.72 10.12 24.04
CA LEU A 44 11.78 8.82 23.37
C LEU A 44 10.42 8.09 23.41
N VAL A 45 9.73 8.10 24.55
CA VAL A 45 8.38 7.53 24.69
C VAL A 45 7.36 8.26 23.82
N LEU A 46 7.42 9.59 23.75
CA LEU A 46 6.56 10.37 22.86
C LEU A 46 6.87 10.09 21.39
N LEU A 47 8.14 9.93 21.02
CA LEU A 47 8.53 9.55 19.67
C LEU A 47 8.03 8.15 19.30
N THR A 48 8.11 7.17 20.21
CA THR A 48 7.56 5.83 19.95
C THR A 48 6.04 5.85 19.82
N ILE A 49 5.34 6.64 20.64
CA ILE A 49 3.87 6.80 20.54
C ILE A 49 3.49 7.50 19.24
N VAL A 50 4.22 8.54 18.82
CA VAL A 50 3.97 9.25 17.56
C VAL A 50 4.28 8.36 16.35
N VAL A 51 5.34 7.53 16.40
CA VAL A 51 5.67 6.58 15.33
C VAL A 51 4.62 5.46 15.26
N SER A 52 4.20 4.90 16.39
CA SER A 52 3.16 3.86 16.44
C SER A 52 1.79 4.39 15.99
N SER A 53 1.39 5.57 16.44
CA SER A 53 0.13 6.19 15.98
C SER A 53 0.16 6.58 14.50
N ARG A 54 1.31 7.00 13.96
CA ARG A 54 1.48 7.20 12.52
C ARG A 54 1.39 5.88 11.75
N LYS A 55 1.98 4.81 12.26
CA LYS A 55 1.95 3.49 11.65
C LYS A 55 0.53 2.93 11.59
N ASN A 56 -0.21 2.95 12.70
CA ASN A 56 -1.61 2.51 12.73
C ASN A 56 -2.49 3.35 11.79
N ARG A 57 -2.33 4.68 11.80
CA ARG A 57 -3.08 5.56 10.90
C ARG A 57 -2.76 5.29 9.44
N GLN A 58 -1.51 4.95 9.12
CA GLN A 58 -1.09 4.59 7.76
C GLN A 58 -1.70 3.24 7.34
N GLU A 59 -1.69 2.23 8.22
CA GLU A 59 -2.26 0.91 7.94
C GLU A 59 -3.77 0.97 7.68
N GLU A 60 -4.53 1.72 8.49
CA GLU A 60 -5.95 1.98 8.25
C GLU A 60 -6.17 2.72 6.93
N THR A 61 -5.42 3.80 6.67
CA THR A 61 -5.60 4.57 5.44
C THR A 61 -5.30 3.77 4.17
N ASP A 62 -4.31 2.88 4.20
CA ASP A 62 -3.96 2.10 3.01
C ASP A 62 -5.00 1.02 2.71
N SER A 63 -5.53 0.36 3.74
CA SER A 63 -6.63 -0.60 3.62
C SER A 63 -7.90 0.08 3.11
N ASP A 64 -8.28 1.22 3.72
CA ASP A 64 -9.43 2.03 3.30
C ASP A 64 -9.28 2.50 1.84
N LEU A 65 -8.07 2.89 1.42
CA LEU A 65 -7.79 3.32 0.05
C LEU A 65 -7.89 2.16 -0.95
N GLN A 66 -7.35 0.97 -0.64
CA GLN A 66 -7.47 -0.20 -1.50
C GLN A 66 -8.94 -0.63 -1.66
N GLN A 67 -9.72 -0.55 -0.58
CA GLN A 67 -11.15 -0.79 -0.63
C GLN A 67 -11.86 0.26 -1.49
N THR A 68 -11.58 1.55 -1.26
CA THR A 68 -12.10 2.67 -2.08
C THR A 68 -11.79 2.49 -3.58
N ILE A 69 -10.62 1.97 -3.92
CA ILE A 69 -10.20 1.71 -5.30
C ILE A 69 -11.00 0.58 -5.93
N THR A 70 -11.21 -0.50 -5.17
CA THR A 70 -12.05 -1.61 -5.62
C THR A 70 -13.50 -1.14 -5.79
N ASP A 71 -13.98 -0.31 -4.87
CA ASP A 71 -15.34 0.21 -4.89
C ASP A 71 -15.54 1.20 -6.04
N TYR A 72 -14.56 2.07 -6.33
CA TYR A 72 -14.57 2.92 -7.53
C TYR A 72 -14.69 2.08 -8.81
N ALA A 73 -13.92 0.98 -8.93
CA ALA A 73 -14.00 0.10 -10.09
C ALA A 73 -15.38 -0.57 -10.22
N LYS A 74 -16.04 -0.88 -9.10
CA LYS A 74 -17.43 -1.38 -9.08
C LYS A 74 -18.46 -0.29 -9.39
N GLU A 75 -18.30 0.93 -8.89
CA GLU A 75 -19.22 2.04 -9.18
C GLU A 75 -19.22 2.38 -10.68
N GLN A 76 -18.05 2.40 -11.32
CA GLN A 76 -17.98 2.56 -12.79
C GLN A 76 -18.73 1.44 -13.52
N GLN A 77 -18.66 0.21 -13.02
CA GLN A 77 -19.41 -0.93 -13.57
C GLN A 77 -20.92 -0.73 -13.45
N GLU A 78 -21.43 -0.29 -12.30
CA GLU A 78 -22.87 -0.02 -12.12
C GLU A 78 -23.35 1.09 -13.05
N MET A 79 -22.54 2.13 -13.26
CA MET A 79 -22.86 3.19 -14.21
C MET A 79 -22.87 2.71 -15.67
N GLU A 80 -21.90 1.89 -16.09
CA GLU A 80 -21.88 1.30 -17.43
C GLU A 80 -23.08 0.38 -17.68
N GLU A 81 -23.44 -0.46 -16.71
CA GLU A 81 -24.60 -1.36 -16.80
C GLU A 81 -25.94 -0.60 -16.83
N GLN A 82 -26.01 0.54 -16.11
CA GLN A 82 -27.13 1.48 -16.21
C GLN A 82 -27.22 2.14 -17.59
N VAL A 83 -26.12 2.60 -18.17
CA VAL A 83 -26.12 3.23 -19.50
C VAL A 83 -26.50 2.23 -20.60
N LEU A 84 -25.99 1.00 -20.54
CA LEU A 84 -26.34 -0.08 -21.48
C LEU A 84 -27.81 -0.50 -21.35
N SER A 85 -28.35 -0.53 -20.14
CA SER A 85 -29.77 -0.85 -19.92
C SER A 85 -30.71 0.30 -20.29
N GLU A 86 -30.25 1.55 -20.25
CA GLU A 86 -31.01 2.73 -20.70
C GLU A 86 -31.11 2.85 -22.23
N GLU A 87 -30.10 2.41 -23.00
CA GLU A 87 -30.18 2.38 -24.47
C GLU A 87 -31.20 1.36 -25.00
N GLU A 88 -31.55 0.33 -24.22
CA GLU A 88 -32.45 -0.73 -24.67
C GLU A 88 -33.95 -0.51 -24.36
N LYS A 89 -34.39 0.41 -23.49
CA LYS A 89 -35.83 0.46 -23.11
C LYS A 89 -36.44 1.85 -22.79
N LYS A 90 -37.49 2.20 -23.55
CA LYS A 90 -38.70 2.91 -23.08
C LYS A 90 -39.96 2.34 -23.76
N PRO A 91 -41.18 2.39 -23.17
CA PRO A 91 -41.54 2.52 -21.74
C PRO A 91 -42.68 1.56 -21.26
N ALA A 92 -42.84 1.38 -19.93
CA ALA A 92 -44.12 1.32 -19.16
C ALA A 92 -43.87 0.89 -17.68
N VAL A 93 -43.94 1.81 -16.70
CA VAL A 93 -44.99 2.05 -15.66
C VAL A 93 -45.04 1.07 -14.45
N GLU A 94 -44.74 1.63 -13.26
CA GLU A 94 -45.18 1.38 -11.85
C GLU A 94 -45.11 -0.06 -11.24
N GLN A 95 -44.78 -0.34 -9.96
CA GLN A 95 -44.94 0.39 -8.69
C GLN A 95 -44.18 -0.34 -7.52
N THR A 96 -43.66 0.43 -6.53
CA THR A 96 -43.57 0.20 -5.04
C THR A 96 -42.72 -0.90 -4.34
N VAL A 97 -41.61 -0.43 -3.70
CA VAL A 97 -40.97 -0.57 -2.34
C VAL A 97 -41.82 -1.17 -1.17
N PRO A 98 -41.32 -1.63 0.05
CA PRO A 98 -39.98 -1.65 0.72
C PRO A 98 -39.46 -3.03 1.23
N GLU A 99 -38.15 -3.26 1.48
CA GLU A 99 -37.28 -2.95 2.66
C GLU A 99 -37.58 -3.80 3.92
N GLU A 100 -36.68 -4.73 4.25
CA GLU A 100 -36.58 -5.38 5.57
C GLU A 100 -35.12 -5.42 6.03
N THR A 101 -34.97 -5.04 7.30
CA THR A 101 -33.79 -4.73 8.11
C THR A 101 -32.92 -5.94 8.47
N GLU A 102 -31.61 -5.70 8.49
CA GLU A 102 -30.56 -6.56 9.06
C GLU A 102 -30.53 -6.46 10.59
N GLU A 103 -30.25 -7.59 11.25
CA GLU A 103 -29.80 -7.66 12.64
C GLU A 103 -28.34 -8.14 12.63
N GLU A 104 -27.40 -7.27 13.01
CA GLU A 104 -26.01 -7.59 13.31
C GLU A 104 -25.89 -7.97 14.79
N GLU A 105 -25.29 -9.13 15.10
CA GLU A 105 -24.82 -9.48 16.44
C GLU A 105 -23.32 -9.17 16.55
N GLU A 106 -23.00 -8.34 17.55
CA GLU A 106 -21.66 -7.95 18.00
C GLU A 106 -20.93 -9.14 18.66
N GLU A 107 -19.67 -9.39 18.29
CA GLU A 107 -18.69 -9.98 19.21
C GLU A 107 -17.36 -9.21 19.18
N GLU A 108 -16.85 -8.94 20.39
CA GLU A 108 -15.74 -8.05 20.73
C GLU A 108 -14.32 -8.58 20.37
N PRO A 109 -13.32 -7.68 20.28
CA PRO A 109 -12.04 -7.96 19.63
C PRO A 109 -11.00 -8.59 20.56
N VAL A 110 -10.27 -9.59 20.05
CA VAL A 110 -9.05 -10.09 20.69
C VAL A 110 -7.85 -9.45 20.02
N SER A 111 -7.19 -8.56 20.75
CA SER A 111 -5.97 -7.85 20.37
C SER A 111 -4.80 -8.80 20.10
N ALA A 112 -4.21 -8.71 18.91
CA ALA A 112 -2.84 -9.15 18.64
C ALA A 112 -2.11 -8.02 17.90
N ASP A 113 -0.89 -7.72 18.35
CA ASP A 113 -0.03 -6.63 17.89
C ASP A 113 0.27 -6.72 16.39
N ASN A 114 -0.32 -5.82 15.59
CA ASN A 114 -0.02 -5.67 14.17
C ASN A 114 1.22 -4.78 14.00
N GLU A 115 2.40 -5.40 13.96
CA GLU A 115 3.48 -4.85 13.16
C GLU A 115 3.43 -5.54 11.79
N LYS A 116 3.05 -4.81 10.71
CA LYS A 116 3.33 -5.21 9.30
C LYS A 116 4.84 -5.29 9.04
N THR A 117 5.53 -6.19 9.73
CA THR A 117 6.86 -6.67 9.39
C THR A 117 6.65 -8.01 8.72
N ALA A 118 7.19 -8.15 7.50
CA ALA A 118 7.16 -9.39 6.73
C ALA A 118 7.94 -10.50 7.46
N ILE A 119 7.34 -11.07 8.51
CA ILE A 119 7.87 -12.24 9.21
C ILE A 119 7.24 -13.44 8.53
N VAL A 120 8.05 -14.10 7.71
CA VAL A 120 7.72 -15.37 7.10
C VAL A 120 7.53 -16.39 8.24
N VAL A 121 6.30 -16.68 8.67
CA VAL A 121 6.00 -17.56 9.81
C VAL A 121 6.49 -18.99 9.53
N ASP A 122 7.45 -19.50 10.33
CA ASP A 122 7.90 -20.90 10.29
C ASP A 122 6.85 -21.80 10.91
N VAL A 123 6.17 -22.57 10.07
CA VAL A 123 5.63 -23.88 10.47
C VAL A 123 6.12 -24.88 9.44
N GLU A 124 7.13 -25.66 9.85
CA GLU A 124 7.75 -26.74 9.08
C GLU A 124 6.87 -28.00 9.13
N ASP A 125 6.39 -28.47 7.97
CA ASP A 125 6.60 -29.81 7.39
C ASP A 125 5.94 -29.84 6.00
N GLU A 126 6.70 -30.17 4.95
CA GLU A 126 6.25 -30.12 3.55
C GLU A 126 5.32 -31.29 3.18
N ASN A 127 5.18 -32.29 4.06
CA ASN A 127 4.39 -33.50 3.84
C ASN A 127 3.05 -33.51 4.59
N ASP A 128 2.67 -32.41 5.25
CA ASP A 128 1.39 -32.32 5.94
C ASP A 128 0.25 -32.15 4.91
N GLU A 129 -0.74 -33.06 4.92
CA GLU A 129 -1.91 -33.04 4.03
C GLU A 129 -2.67 -31.69 4.12
N ALA A 130 -2.48 -30.96 5.22
CA ALA A 130 -3.00 -29.62 5.46
C ALA A 130 -2.45 -28.51 4.54
N TYR A 131 -1.47 -28.77 3.66
CA TYR A 131 -0.84 -27.73 2.81
C TYR A 131 -0.77 -28.07 1.31
N THR A 132 -1.66 -28.93 0.83
CA THR A 132 -1.80 -29.19 -0.62
C THR A 132 -2.19 -27.93 -1.40
N LYS A 133 -1.90 -27.89 -2.71
CA LYS A 133 -2.31 -26.76 -3.57
C LYS A 133 -3.82 -26.55 -3.55
N GLU A 134 -4.59 -27.63 -3.47
CA GLU A 134 -6.05 -27.63 -3.36
C GLU A 134 -6.51 -26.99 -2.05
N PHE A 135 -5.84 -27.30 -0.93
CA PHE A 135 -6.12 -26.66 0.36
C PHE A 135 -5.86 -25.16 0.30
N ILE A 136 -4.69 -24.74 -0.19
CA ILE A 136 -4.29 -23.33 -0.27
C ILE A 136 -5.29 -22.53 -1.12
N LEU A 137 -5.67 -23.06 -2.29
CA LEU A 137 -6.66 -22.42 -3.15
C LEU A 137 -8.04 -22.31 -2.48
N LYS A 138 -8.49 -23.37 -1.81
CA LYS A 138 -9.79 -23.40 -1.13
C LYS A 138 -9.84 -22.48 0.09
N GLU A 139 -8.75 -22.38 0.83
CA GLU A 139 -8.58 -21.45 1.96
C GLU A 139 -8.63 -19.99 1.47
N ALA A 140 -7.90 -19.68 0.40
CA ALA A 140 -7.80 -18.32 -0.12
C ALA A 140 -9.10 -17.83 -0.76
N TYR A 141 -9.80 -18.69 -1.51
CA TYR A 141 -10.93 -18.32 -2.34
C TYR A 141 -11.94 -17.36 -1.69
N PRO A 142 -12.52 -17.65 -0.50
CA PRO A 142 -13.51 -16.75 0.12
C PRO A 142 -12.95 -15.36 0.44
N TYR A 143 -11.68 -15.24 0.86
CA TYR A 143 -11.10 -13.94 1.19
C TYR A 143 -10.89 -13.06 -0.05
N PHE A 144 -10.49 -13.68 -1.17
CA PHE A 144 -10.39 -12.98 -2.45
C PHE A 144 -11.78 -12.64 -3.02
N ALA A 145 -12.75 -13.54 -2.89
CA ALA A 145 -14.12 -13.31 -3.33
C ALA A 145 -14.81 -12.16 -2.58
N ASP A 146 -14.60 -12.08 -1.26
CA ASP A 146 -15.12 -11.03 -0.41
C ASP A 146 -14.24 -9.76 -0.40
N ASN A 147 -13.13 -9.76 -1.14
CA ASN A 147 -12.14 -8.67 -1.18
C ASN A 147 -11.59 -8.26 0.20
N LYS A 148 -11.38 -9.22 1.11
CA LYS A 148 -10.86 -9.00 2.47
C LYS A 148 -9.35 -8.73 2.44
N GLN A 149 -8.96 -7.48 2.19
CA GLN A 149 -7.56 -7.09 1.92
C GLN A 149 -6.58 -7.52 3.01
N ASP A 150 -6.89 -7.31 4.29
CA ASP A 150 -6.00 -7.71 5.39
C ASP A 150 -5.80 -9.22 5.44
N ALA A 151 -6.86 -10.01 5.22
CA ALA A 151 -6.75 -11.46 5.15
C ALA A 151 -5.97 -11.92 3.91
N ILE A 152 -6.18 -11.29 2.76
CA ILE A 152 -5.42 -11.56 1.52
C ILE A 152 -3.93 -11.28 1.77
N TRP A 153 -3.62 -10.14 2.40
CA TRP A 153 -2.27 -9.74 2.77
C TRP A 153 -1.63 -10.80 3.67
N ASP A 154 -2.29 -11.18 4.76
CA ASP A 154 -1.78 -12.17 5.71
C ASP A 154 -1.52 -13.51 5.02
N LEU A 155 -2.49 -14.02 4.25
CA LEU A 155 -2.35 -15.28 3.51
C LEU A 155 -1.16 -15.23 2.55
N ALA A 156 -1.02 -14.15 1.76
CA ALA A 156 0.07 -14.00 0.82
C ALA A 156 1.46 -13.96 1.49
N HIS A 157 1.54 -13.64 2.78
CA HIS A 157 2.79 -13.64 3.58
C HIS A 157 3.11 -14.99 4.23
N LEU A 158 2.18 -15.94 4.24
CA LEU A 158 2.43 -17.26 4.81
C LEU A 158 3.39 -18.05 3.92
N LYS A 159 4.32 -18.78 4.56
CA LYS A 159 5.35 -19.60 3.88
C LYS A 159 4.79 -20.48 2.77
N ARG A 160 3.64 -21.11 3.01
CA ARG A 160 3.01 -22.02 2.05
C ARG A 160 2.60 -21.33 0.75
N TYR A 161 2.09 -20.10 0.82
CA TYR A 161 1.70 -19.30 -0.35
C TYR A 161 2.94 -18.85 -1.13
N VAL A 162 3.93 -18.31 -0.41
CA VAL A 162 5.21 -17.90 -1.01
C VAL A 162 5.89 -19.07 -1.71
N LYS A 163 5.91 -20.26 -1.07
CA LYS A 163 6.49 -21.48 -1.64
C LYS A 163 5.70 -21.96 -2.87
N LEU A 164 4.37 -22.00 -2.77
CA LEU A 164 3.50 -22.43 -3.88
C LEU A 164 3.73 -21.56 -5.12
N SER A 165 3.74 -20.23 -4.93
CA SER A 165 4.00 -19.26 -6.00
C SER A 165 5.42 -19.38 -6.55
N LYS A 166 6.43 -19.54 -5.69
CA LYS A 166 7.82 -19.74 -6.12
C LYS A 166 7.99 -20.98 -7.01
N GLY A 167 7.21 -22.03 -6.75
CA GLY A 167 7.20 -23.25 -7.58
C GLY A 167 6.73 -23.03 -9.04
N LEU A 168 6.10 -21.89 -9.33
CA LEU A 168 5.64 -21.52 -10.67
C LEU A 168 6.63 -20.61 -11.42
N GLU A 169 7.76 -20.22 -10.81
CA GLU A 169 8.71 -19.31 -11.45
C GLU A 169 9.24 -19.86 -12.78
N GLY A 170 9.03 -19.10 -13.85
CA GLY A 170 9.48 -19.46 -15.20
C GLY A 170 8.70 -20.57 -15.89
N THR A 171 7.64 -21.13 -15.28
CA THR A 171 6.81 -22.16 -15.93
C THR A 171 5.82 -21.54 -16.92
N GLY A 172 5.32 -20.33 -16.61
CA GLY A 172 4.22 -19.72 -17.34
C GLY A 172 2.84 -20.25 -16.95
N ASP A 173 2.78 -21.18 -15.99
CA ASP A 173 1.56 -21.79 -15.48
C ASP A 173 0.99 -21.03 -14.27
N TYR A 174 -0.22 -21.43 -13.87
CA TYR A 174 -0.88 -20.97 -12.66
C TYR A 174 -1.71 -22.09 -12.02
N TYR A 175 -1.99 -21.96 -10.73
CA TYR A 175 -2.99 -22.78 -10.05
C TYR A 175 -4.33 -22.05 -10.04
N TYR A 176 -5.43 -22.76 -10.25
CA TYR A 176 -6.76 -22.18 -10.42
C TYR A 176 -7.82 -22.86 -9.56
N GLN A 177 -8.72 -22.05 -9.01
CA GLN A 177 -9.94 -22.47 -8.30
C GLN A 177 -11.09 -21.58 -8.76
N GLY A 178 -12.12 -22.19 -9.32
CA GLY A 178 -13.29 -21.50 -9.85
C GLY A 178 -14.01 -22.38 -10.87
N ASP A 179 -14.94 -21.79 -11.59
CA ASP A 179 -15.68 -22.50 -12.62
C ASP A 179 -14.80 -22.78 -13.85
N VAL A 180 -15.18 -23.81 -14.61
CA VAL A 180 -14.51 -24.19 -15.86
C VAL A 180 -15.53 -24.42 -16.97
N ASP A 181 -15.12 -24.20 -18.21
CA ASP A 181 -15.93 -24.51 -19.39
C ASP A 181 -15.94 -26.02 -19.71
N GLY A 182 -16.64 -26.40 -20.78
CA GLY A 182 -16.73 -27.79 -21.24
C GLY A 182 -15.40 -28.42 -21.68
N GLU A 183 -14.35 -27.61 -21.87
CA GLU A 183 -12.98 -28.06 -22.18
C GLU A 183 -12.09 -28.12 -20.92
N GLY A 184 -12.64 -27.78 -19.74
CA GLY A 184 -11.90 -27.72 -18.48
C GLY A 184 -11.03 -26.47 -18.33
N LYS A 185 -11.27 -25.43 -19.13
CA LYS A 185 -10.54 -24.16 -19.03
C LYS A 185 -11.24 -23.21 -18.06
N PRO A 186 -10.52 -22.36 -17.32
CA PRO A 186 -11.11 -21.33 -16.47
C PRO A 186 -12.22 -20.53 -17.16
N HIS A 187 -13.36 -20.42 -16.51
CA HIS A 187 -14.53 -19.71 -17.00
C HIS A 187 -15.33 -19.17 -15.81
N GLY A 188 -16.12 -18.11 -15.99
CA GLY A 188 -16.88 -17.52 -14.88
C GLY A 188 -15.96 -16.84 -13.86
N LYS A 189 -16.28 -16.92 -12.56
CA LYS A 189 -15.45 -16.32 -11.50
C LYS A 189 -14.43 -17.32 -10.96
N GLY A 190 -13.21 -16.86 -10.71
CA GLY A 190 -12.17 -17.72 -10.17
C GLY A 190 -10.92 -17.01 -9.67
N LEU A 191 -10.22 -17.70 -8.76
CA LEU A 191 -8.92 -17.34 -8.21
C LEU A 191 -7.80 -18.07 -8.96
N ALA A 192 -6.78 -17.33 -9.39
CA ALA A 192 -5.52 -17.89 -9.85
C ALA A 192 -4.33 -17.42 -9.01
N ILE A 193 -3.40 -18.34 -8.74
CA ILE A 193 -2.10 -18.08 -8.11
C ILE A 193 -1.01 -18.28 -9.17
N TYR A 194 -0.19 -17.26 -9.37
CA TYR A 194 0.90 -17.22 -10.35
C TYR A 194 2.27 -17.23 -9.65
N GLU A 195 3.33 -17.19 -10.44
CA GLU A 195 4.70 -16.89 -9.98
C GLU A 195 4.80 -15.52 -9.27
N LYS A 196 5.91 -15.32 -8.53
CA LYS A 196 6.29 -14.02 -7.94
C LYS A 196 5.23 -13.42 -7.00
N ASN A 197 4.58 -14.28 -6.22
CA ASN A 197 3.53 -13.95 -5.26
C ASN A 197 2.44 -13.06 -5.88
N SER A 198 2.02 -13.42 -7.09
CA SER A 198 1.00 -12.71 -7.85
C SER A 198 -0.29 -13.52 -7.92
N TYR A 199 -1.43 -12.83 -7.90
CA TYR A 199 -2.76 -13.42 -7.79
C TYR A 199 -3.71 -12.71 -8.76
N TYR A 200 -4.76 -13.40 -9.17
CA TYR A 200 -5.90 -12.79 -9.85
C TYR A 200 -7.19 -13.38 -9.31
N PHE A 201 -8.14 -12.52 -8.96
CA PHE A 201 -9.51 -12.93 -8.70
C PHE A 201 -10.45 -12.11 -9.57
N GLY A 202 -11.30 -12.77 -10.34
CA GLY A 202 -12.21 -12.09 -11.25
C GLY A 202 -12.82 -13.01 -12.27
N ASP A 203 -13.29 -12.39 -13.33
CA ASP A 203 -13.96 -13.04 -14.44
C ASP A 203 -12.95 -13.70 -15.42
N TRP A 204 -13.36 -14.83 -15.94
CA TRP A 204 -12.61 -15.67 -16.87
C TRP A 204 -13.49 -16.08 -18.03
N SER A 205 -12.88 -16.17 -19.21
CA SER A 205 -13.50 -16.69 -20.40
C SER A 205 -12.52 -17.58 -21.13
N HIS A 206 -12.84 -18.86 -21.28
CA HIS A 206 -12.06 -19.83 -22.06
C HIS A 206 -10.56 -19.87 -21.70
N GLY A 207 -10.25 -19.75 -20.41
CA GLY A 207 -8.89 -19.82 -19.89
C GLY A 207 -8.10 -18.50 -19.91
N VAL A 208 -8.73 -17.39 -20.28
CA VAL A 208 -8.14 -16.05 -20.21
C VAL A 208 -8.90 -15.16 -19.23
N ARG A 209 -8.18 -14.25 -18.56
CA ARG A 209 -8.79 -13.21 -17.72
C ARG A 209 -9.53 -12.23 -18.63
N SER A 210 -10.77 -11.92 -18.29
CA SER A 210 -11.70 -11.15 -19.11
C SER A 210 -12.79 -10.56 -18.23
N GLY A 211 -13.43 -9.46 -18.60
CA GLY A 211 -14.48 -8.86 -17.75
C GLY A 211 -13.86 -8.17 -16.54
N LYS A 212 -14.47 -8.25 -15.36
CA LYS A 212 -14.00 -7.50 -14.19
C LYS A 212 -13.10 -8.38 -13.32
N GLY A 213 -12.06 -7.80 -12.74
CA GLY A 213 -11.22 -8.52 -11.79
C GLY A 213 -10.12 -7.70 -11.15
N THR A 214 -9.57 -8.26 -10.08
CA THR A 214 -8.46 -7.67 -9.32
C THR A 214 -7.22 -8.56 -9.43
N TRP A 215 -6.11 -7.96 -9.84
CA TRP A 215 -4.79 -8.56 -9.83
C TRP A 215 -3.98 -7.99 -8.68
N PHE A 216 -3.20 -8.86 -8.04
CA PHE A 216 -2.37 -8.52 -6.90
C PHE A 216 -0.96 -9.00 -7.15
N ARG A 217 0.02 -8.25 -6.64
CA ARG A 217 1.40 -8.68 -6.51
C ARG A 217 1.97 -8.19 -5.20
N PHE A 218 2.49 -9.11 -4.40
CA PHE A 218 3.13 -8.77 -3.13
C PHE A 218 4.65 -8.94 -3.22
N TYR A 219 5.40 -7.89 -2.88
CA TYR A 219 6.86 -7.87 -2.99
C TYR A 219 7.55 -8.46 -1.76
N ILE A 220 7.22 -9.71 -1.43
CA ILE A 220 7.71 -10.40 -0.21
C ILE A 220 9.23 -10.63 -0.29
N ASN A 221 9.98 -10.01 0.61
CA ASN A 221 11.45 -10.10 0.67
C ASN A 221 12.17 -9.70 -0.64
N GLN A 222 11.54 -8.88 -1.48
CA GLN A 222 12.12 -8.43 -2.75
C GLN A 222 12.61 -6.99 -2.64
N LYS A 223 13.81 -6.75 -3.15
CA LYS A 223 14.38 -5.41 -3.28
C LYS A 223 15.05 -5.26 -4.64
N ASN A 224 14.35 -4.61 -5.57
CA ASN A 224 14.84 -4.41 -6.93
C ASN A 224 14.30 -3.09 -7.51
N LYS A 225 14.67 -2.76 -8.74
CA LYS A 225 14.25 -1.50 -9.37
C LYS A 225 12.74 -1.42 -9.60
N ASN A 226 12.07 -2.55 -9.83
CA ASN A 226 10.65 -2.59 -10.15
C ASN A 226 9.77 -2.24 -8.95
N ASN A 227 10.22 -2.53 -7.73
CA ASN A 227 9.52 -2.15 -6.50
C ASN A 227 10.18 -0.99 -5.75
N ALA A 228 10.82 -0.07 -6.51
CA ALA A 228 11.48 1.11 -5.98
C ALA A 228 12.48 0.80 -4.84
N MET A 229 13.24 -0.28 -5.00
CA MET A 229 14.19 -0.81 -4.02
C MET A 229 13.54 -1.09 -2.66
N GLY A 230 12.37 -1.75 -2.68
CA GLY A 230 11.65 -2.23 -1.49
C GLY A 230 10.76 -1.18 -0.81
N VAL A 231 10.50 -0.06 -1.50
CA VAL A 231 9.54 0.97 -1.06
C VAL A 231 8.12 0.51 -1.33
N TYR A 232 7.86 -0.07 -2.51
CA TYR A 232 6.57 -0.67 -2.80
C TYR A 232 6.47 -2.05 -2.15
N MET A 233 5.41 -2.23 -1.38
CA MET A 233 5.09 -3.45 -0.63
C MET A 233 4.16 -4.37 -1.42
N SER A 234 3.19 -3.78 -2.12
CA SER A 234 2.35 -4.47 -3.09
C SER A 234 2.13 -3.60 -4.34
N HIS A 235 1.59 -4.22 -5.37
CA HIS A 235 1.06 -3.57 -6.56
C HIS A 235 -0.23 -4.29 -6.95
N ILE A 236 -1.32 -3.53 -7.07
CA ILE A 236 -2.67 -4.02 -7.25
C ILE A 236 -3.29 -3.30 -8.45
N TYR A 237 -4.11 -4.03 -9.20
CA TYR A 237 -4.99 -3.43 -10.21
C TYR A 237 -6.39 -4.01 -10.07
N SER A 238 -7.40 -3.16 -10.09
CA SER A 238 -8.81 -3.56 -10.16
C SER A 238 -9.50 -2.84 -11.31
N GLY A 239 -10.26 -3.57 -12.12
CA GLY A 239 -10.95 -2.98 -13.26
C GLY A 239 -11.27 -3.99 -14.35
N ASP A 240 -11.35 -3.51 -15.57
CA ASP A 240 -11.66 -4.27 -16.78
C ASP A 240 -10.48 -5.04 -17.34
N TRP A 241 -10.77 -6.22 -17.85
CA TRP A 241 -9.84 -7.15 -18.46
C TRP A 241 -10.35 -7.60 -19.82
N ALA A 242 -9.43 -7.71 -20.77
CA ALA A 242 -9.64 -8.46 -21.99
C ALA A 242 -8.33 -9.13 -22.39
N ASP A 243 -8.42 -10.38 -22.85
CA ASP A 243 -7.28 -11.15 -23.35
C ASP A 243 -6.07 -11.14 -22.40
N ASN A 244 -6.32 -11.39 -21.11
CA ASN A 244 -5.32 -11.40 -20.04
C ASN A 244 -4.69 -10.05 -19.67
N LEU A 245 -5.19 -8.93 -20.17
CA LEU A 245 -4.64 -7.60 -19.91
C LEU A 245 -5.71 -6.60 -19.45
N PRO A 246 -5.34 -5.60 -18.61
CA PRO A 246 -6.18 -4.45 -18.32
C PRO A 246 -6.69 -3.78 -19.61
N ASN A 247 -8.00 -3.64 -19.76
CA ASN A 247 -8.60 -3.13 -21.00
C ASN A 247 -10.02 -2.59 -20.77
N GLY A 248 -10.14 -1.26 -20.62
CA GLY A 248 -11.33 -0.58 -20.12
C GLY A 248 -10.99 0.28 -18.91
N GLU A 249 -11.96 0.59 -18.06
CA GLU A 249 -11.73 1.41 -16.88
C GLU A 249 -11.04 0.60 -15.77
N GLY A 250 -10.24 1.28 -14.95
CA GLY A 250 -9.66 0.64 -13.78
C GLY A 250 -8.78 1.56 -12.96
N ALA A 251 -8.22 0.96 -11.92
CA ALA A 251 -7.38 1.64 -10.96
C ALA A 251 -6.23 0.75 -10.51
N GLU A 252 -5.03 1.34 -10.53
CA GLU A 252 -3.76 0.79 -10.10
C GLU A 252 -3.39 1.38 -8.74
N HIS A 253 -2.88 0.55 -7.84
CA HIS A 253 -2.49 0.92 -6.50
C HIS A 253 -1.14 0.31 -6.11
N TYR A 254 -0.28 1.10 -5.48
CA TYR A 254 0.94 0.64 -4.81
C TYR A 254 0.82 0.91 -3.31
N ASP A 255 0.98 -0.13 -2.49
CA ASP A 255 1.21 0.07 -1.06
C ASP A 255 2.63 0.60 -0.85
N VAL A 256 2.74 1.80 -0.28
CA VAL A 256 4.00 2.53 -0.10
C VAL A 256 4.43 2.49 1.36
N ASP A 257 5.61 1.90 1.62
CA ASP A 257 6.26 2.00 2.92
C ASP A 257 6.90 3.39 3.10
N ILE A 258 6.11 4.34 3.59
CA ILE A 258 6.54 5.72 3.86
C ILE A 258 7.77 5.76 4.79
N SER A 259 7.92 4.80 5.71
CA SER A 259 9.06 4.75 6.63
C SER A 259 10.40 4.53 5.91
N LYS A 260 10.36 3.99 4.68
CA LYS A 260 11.53 3.79 3.81
C LYS A 260 11.80 4.97 2.87
N LEU A 261 10.98 6.01 2.94
CA LEU A 261 11.20 7.27 2.23
C LEU A 261 12.15 8.17 3.02
N THR A 262 12.93 8.94 2.29
CA THR A 262 13.84 9.95 2.86
C THR A 262 13.46 11.29 2.30
N SER A 263 13.82 12.39 2.97
CA SER A 263 13.59 13.75 2.45
C SER A 263 14.27 14.02 1.09
N THR A 264 15.21 13.17 0.71
CA THR A 264 15.90 13.20 -0.59
C THR A 264 15.27 12.30 -1.64
N LYS A 265 14.47 11.30 -1.24
CA LYS A 265 13.64 10.55 -2.17
C LYS A 265 12.46 11.45 -2.51
N GLY A 266 12.17 11.57 -3.80
CA GLY A 266 11.03 12.33 -4.29
C GLY A 266 9.70 11.72 -3.83
N ARG A 267 8.64 12.08 -4.54
CA ARG A 267 7.31 11.55 -4.31
C ARG A 267 7.17 10.17 -4.94
N MET A 268 6.42 9.30 -4.29
CA MET A 268 6.11 7.96 -4.80
C MET A 268 4.69 7.93 -5.34
N LEU A 269 4.51 7.31 -6.50
CA LEU A 269 3.19 7.04 -7.04
C LEU A 269 2.48 6.04 -6.13
N GLN A 270 1.25 6.35 -5.74
CA GLN A 270 0.44 5.45 -4.93
C GLN A 270 -0.77 4.97 -5.71
N ASN A 271 -1.44 5.85 -6.46
CA ASN A 271 -2.62 5.46 -7.25
C ASN A 271 -2.55 6.02 -8.67
N VAL A 272 -3.07 5.26 -9.63
CA VAL A 272 -3.38 5.71 -10.99
C VAL A 272 -4.76 5.19 -11.37
N VAL A 273 -5.65 6.06 -11.82
CA VAL A 273 -7.02 5.76 -12.18
C VAL A 273 -7.28 6.26 -13.59
N GLY A 274 -7.97 5.46 -14.39
CA GLY A 274 -8.42 5.84 -15.71
C GLY A 274 -8.51 4.65 -16.67
N PRO A 275 -8.69 4.92 -17.96
CA PRO A 275 -8.80 3.89 -18.99
C PRO A 275 -7.46 3.23 -19.32
N PHE A 276 -7.53 1.94 -19.57
CA PHE A 276 -6.45 1.07 -19.99
C PHE A 276 -6.76 0.45 -21.36
N LYS A 277 -5.72 0.20 -22.15
CA LYS A 277 -5.80 -0.56 -23.40
C LYS A 277 -4.63 -1.52 -23.48
N ASN A 278 -4.91 -2.82 -23.47
CA ASN A 278 -3.89 -3.88 -23.52
C ASN A 278 -2.80 -3.71 -22.44
N GLY A 279 -3.20 -3.36 -21.21
CA GLY A 279 -2.30 -3.15 -20.08
C GLY A 279 -1.61 -1.79 -20.04
N LEU A 280 -1.88 -0.90 -20.99
CA LEU A 280 -1.28 0.43 -21.11
C LEU A 280 -2.27 1.53 -20.74
N TYR A 281 -1.80 2.61 -20.12
CA TYR A 281 -2.64 3.79 -19.86
C TYR A 281 -3.13 4.41 -21.17
N ASN A 282 -4.41 4.74 -21.27
CA ASN A 282 -5.03 5.15 -22.53
C ASN A 282 -6.26 6.06 -22.36
N GLY A 283 -6.03 7.33 -22.05
CA GLY A 283 -7.03 8.38 -21.98
C GLY A 283 -6.64 9.45 -20.96
N ASP A 284 -7.65 10.08 -20.36
CA ASP A 284 -7.46 10.96 -19.23
C ASP A 284 -7.13 10.13 -17.99
N MET A 285 -5.97 10.40 -17.39
CA MET A 285 -5.46 9.67 -16.24
C MET A 285 -5.45 10.59 -15.03
N TYR A 286 -5.84 10.04 -13.89
CA TYR A 286 -5.70 10.66 -12.59
C TYR A 286 -4.68 9.87 -11.77
N ALA A 287 -3.86 10.55 -10.99
CA ALA A 287 -2.92 9.89 -10.11
C ALA A 287 -2.78 10.63 -8.79
N ASN A 288 -2.31 9.94 -7.76
CA ASN A 288 -1.79 10.58 -6.58
C ASN A 288 -0.42 10.04 -6.19
N THR A 289 0.32 10.87 -5.46
CA THR A 289 1.62 10.53 -4.93
C THR A 289 1.70 10.85 -3.46
N VAL A 290 2.52 10.10 -2.73
CA VAL A 290 2.85 10.36 -1.33
C VAL A 290 4.33 10.70 -1.14
N ASP A 291 4.64 11.61 -0.23
CA ASP A 291 6.01 11.96 0.16
C ASP A 291 6.44 11.33 1.50
N TYR A 292 7.68 11.61 1.92
CA TYR A 292 8.29 11.05 3.13
C TYR A 292 7.63 11.45 4.46
N ILE A 293 6.72 12.43 4.45
CA ILE A 293 5.93 12.82 5.64
C ILE A 293 4.45 12.42 5.51
N GLY A 294 4.08 11.72 4.44
CA GLY A 294 2.71 11.29 4.17
C GLY A 294 1.83 12.35 3.50
N THR A 295 2.42 13.39 2.92
CA THR A 295 1.65 14.38 2.16
C THR A 295 1.22 13.77 0.82
N VAL A 296 -0.09 13.74 0.58
CA VAL A 296 -0.67 13.31 -0.68
C VAL A 296 -0.81 14.49 -1.63
N GLN A 297 -0.49 14.29 -2.90
CA GLN A 297 -0.74 15.24 -3.97
C GLN A 297 -1.40 14.56 -5.16
N GLU A 298 -2.30 15.29 -5.81
CA GLU A 298 -3.12 14.81 -6.91
C GLU A 298 -2.63 15.37 -8.25
N TRP A 299 -2.76 14.56 -9.30
CA TRP A 299 -2.18 14.83 -10.61
C TRP A 299 -3.08 14.39 -11.76
N ASP A 300 -3.07 15.18 -12.83
CA ASP A 300 -3.75 14.88 -14.08
C ASP A 300 -2.73 14.59 -15.19
N GLY A 301 -3.00 13.58 -15.99
CA GLY A 301 -2.21 13.18 -17.15
C GLY A 301 -3.10 12.77 -18.32
N ILE A 302 -2.53 12.73 -19.52
CA ILE A 302 -3.23 12.21 -20.70
C ILE A 302 -2.29 11.23 -21.39
N ALA A 303 -2.71 9.99 -21.56
CA ALA A 303 -1.92 8.95 -22.21
C ALA A 303 -2.63 8.38 -23.43
N GLN A 304 -1.86 7.96 -24.43
CA GLN A 304 -2.35 7.16 -25.54
C GLN A 304 -1.47 5.92 -25.67
N GLU A 305 -2.05 4.75 -25.42
CA GLU A 305 -1.36 3.46 -25.45
C GLU A 305 0.03 3.50 -24.76
N GLY A 306 0.05 4.04 -23.54
CA GLY A 306 1.22 4.09 -22.69
C GLY A 306 2.26 5.17 -23.06
N VAL A 307 1.89 6.16 -23.87
CA VAL A 307 2.69 7.36 -24.13
C VAL A 307 1.93 8.58 -23.61
N PHE A 308 2.53 9.29 -22.65
CA PHE A 308 1.94 10.51 -22.12
C PHE A 308 2.13 11.71 -23.06
N THR A 309 1.09 12.53 -23.12
CA THR A 309 1.16 13.90 -23.64
C THR A 309 2.02 14.75 -22.71
N LEU A 310 2.91 15.54 -23.29
CA LEU A 310 3.84 16.36 -22.52
C LEU A 310 3.21 17.70 -22.14
N TRP A 311 3.26 18.04 -20.85
CA TRP A 311 2.93 19.39 -20.36
C TRP A 311 4.07 20.37 -20.61
N ARG A 312 5.32 19.88 -20.50
CA ARG A 312 6.55 20.60 -20.83
C ARG A 312 7.55 19.64 -21.48
N ASP A 313 8.08 20.04 -22.62
CA ASP A 313 9.20 19.31 -23.23
C ASP A 313 10.52 19.77 -22.59
N MET A 314 11.03 18.95 -21.67
CA MET A 314 12.34 19.12 -21.03
C MET A 314 13.38 18.15 -21.63
N SER A 315 13.15 17.64 -22.83
CA SER A 315 13.97 16.57 -23.39
C SER A 315 15.43 16.93 -23.62
N ALA A 316 15.76 18.22 -23.64
CA ALA A 316 17.14 18.71 -23.68
C ALA A 316 17.98 18.25 -22.47
N ILE A 317 17.35 17.97 -21.33
CA ILE A 317 17.99 17.42 -20.13
C ILE A 317 17.64 15.94 -19.88
N GLY A 318 16.98 15.28 -20.84
CA GLY A 318 16.60 13.87 -20.75
C GLY A 318 15.27 13.60 -20.04
N GLU A 319 14.52 14.63 -19.64
CA GLU A 319 13.27 14.48 -18.86
C GLU A 319 12.05 15.01 -19.62
N CYS A 320 10.86 14.62 -19.19
CA CYS A 320 9.58 15.02 -19.78
C CYS A 320 8.53 15.19 -18.68
N SER A 321 7.87 16.35 -18.61
CA SER A 321 6.76 16.58 -17.68
C SER A 321 5.49 15.95 -18.22
N VAL A 322 4.97 14.91 -17.54
CA VAL A 322 3.86 14.08 -18.03
C VAL A 322 2.62 14.14 -17.14
N TRP A 323 2.78 14.49 -15.87
CA TRP A 323 1.69 14.75 -14.94
C TRP A 323 1.70 16.22 -14.54
N ARG A 324 0.53 16.84 -14.41
CA ARG A 324 0.37 18.20 -13.91
C ARG A 324 -0.39 18.15 -12.59
N ASN A 325 0.08 18.86 -11.58
CA ASN A 325 -0.62 18.90 -10.31
C ASN A 325 -2.00 19.55 -10.49
N LYS A 326 -3.00 19.02 -9.79
CA LYS A 326 -4.40 19.45 -9.89
C LYS A 326 -4.66 20.85 -9.33
N ASP A 327 -3.97 21.23 -8.25
CA ASP A 327 -4.17 22.52 -7.57
C ASP A 327 -3.18 23.59 -8.06
N ASP A 328 -1.92 23.20 -8.32
CA ASP A 328 -0.86 24.07 -8.81
C ASP A 328 -0.36 23.63 -10.18
N HIS A 329 -0.97 24.17 -11.24
CA HIS A 329 -0.62 23.83 -12.62
C HIS A 329 0.82 24.17 -13.04
N SER A 330 1.60 24.90 -12.21
CA SER A 330 3.03 25.14 -12.46
C SER A 330 3.91 23.96 -12.04
N LEU A 331 3.39 23.09 -11.17
CA LEU A 331 4.02 21.89 -10.66
C LEU A 331 3.69 20.69 -11.57
N CYS A 332 4.71 19.94 -11.96
CA CYS A 332 4.57 18.73 -12.77
C CYS A 332 5.38 17.58 -12.16
N LEU A 333 5.02 16.33 -12.48
CA LEU A 333 5.92 15.19 -12.32
C LEU A 333 6.57 14.86 -13.65
N ASP A 334 7.87 14.62 -13.55
CA ASP A 334 8.73 14.34 -14.67
C ASP A 334 9.10 12.86 -14.69
N ILE A 335 9.25 12.31 -15.89
CA ILE A 335 9.83 11.00 -16.13
C ILE A 335 11.02 11.15 -17.09
N ASP A 336 11.92 10.17 -17.07
CA ASP A 336 12.96 10.07 -18.10
C ASP A 336 12.27 9.92 -19.47
N LYS A 337 12.75 10.67 -20.47
CA LYS A 337 12.18 10.65 -21.82
C LYS A 337 12.16 9.24 -22.41
N SER A 338 13.18 8.44 -22.14
CA SER A 338 13.27 7.07 -22.63
C SER A 338 12.23 6.14 -22.00
N GLU A 339 11.67 6.55 -20.86
CA GLU A 339 10.60 5.86 -20.15
C GLU A 339 9.21 6.29 -20.64
N ASN A 340 9.03 7.38 -21.40
CA ASN A 340 7.71 7.78 -21.93
C ASN A 340 7.22 6.89 -23.09
N LYS A 341 7.05 5.61 -22.79
CA LYS A 341 6.55 4.54 -23.64
C LYS A 341 6.14 3.38 -22.74
N ASN A 342 5.16 2.58 -23.17
CA ASN A 342 4.70 1.41 -22.43
C ASN A 342 4.36 1.73 -20.95
N GLN A 343 3.84 2.93 -20.70
CA GLN A 343 3.32 3.32 -19.39
C GLN A 343 2.00 2.60 -19.13
N GLY A 344 1.87 2.00 -17.96
CA GLY A 344 0.84 1.04 -17.63
C GLY A 344 1.37 -0.03 -16.68
N ILE A 345 0.69 -1.17 -16.63
CA ILE A 345 0.98 -2.24 -15.68
C ILE A 345 2.07 -3.14 -16.25
N ARG A 346 3.32 -2.65 -16.20
CA ARG A 346 4.50 -3.27 -16.83
C ARG A 346 4.73 -4.73 -16.44
N GLU A 347 4.23 -5.15 -15.28
CA GLU A 347 4.38 -6.52 -14.78
C GLU A 347 3.46 -7.53 -15.48
N LEU A 348 2.43 -7.04 -16.17
CA LEU A 348 1.53 -7.83 -16.99
C LEU A 348 1.92 -7.83 -18.48
N LEU A 349 2.80 -6.91 -18.90
CA LEU A 349 3.31 -6.81 -20.27
C LEU A 349 4.50 -7.78 -20.43
N LYS A 350 4.25 -8.98 -20.95
CA LYS A 350 5.29 -9.98 -21.27
C LYS A 350 5.74 -9.92 -22.72
#